data_AF-A0A1V6EH63-F1
#
_entry.id   AF-A0A1V6EH63-F1
#
_cell.length_a   1.000
_cell.length_b   1.000
_cell.length_c   1.000
_cell.angle_alpha   90.00
_cell.angle_beta   90.00
_cell.angle_gamma   90.00
#
_symmetry.space_group_name_H-M   'P 1'
#
loop_
_entity.id
_entity.type
_entity.pdbx_description
1 polymer ?
#
loop_
_entity_poly.entity_id
_entity_poly.type
_entity_poly.pdbx_seq_one_letter_code
_entity_poly.pdbx_strand_id
1 'polypeptide(L)'
;MTRPDGTAPAAFYGNNTLNPVGVWEARAIPGAGRIMATAAPHHGMTAGSIILVDPAVAIDGLEPVTRLTPHVPFPESEALLLPHWRSTPGPEPPDRSLEMDRWPGQCYRSPWPLSEQLFLAAYSYDPLIGEPKNNLANMFGLYLVDAHGNQELMYRDLNIASLWPMPLRPRAAAPVLPSSLQADAPDEGAYYVQNVYESDPALPPDTPVTHLRIVQVLPKSTSGANNPTVGAANASPGKQVLGTVPVEPDGSAYFKAPARKALAFQALDASGQAVQVMRSVSYLQPGETQSCVGCHENRMDAPPPAGVKTLALRRPPSAIAPAPDGSLPLSYPILVQPVLDKHCVECHGDARADGPEGKPIRLTGRPEGRYTESYNALVSRVSYAAWGRGGVFPEGNCEPLAQPGFFGAKGSALAKMLAAGHYDVNLESEDWERLVTWMDANALFYGTFEFADQERQQRGERISGPGIE
;
A
#
# COMPACT_ATOMS: atom_id res chain seq x y z
N MET A 1 0.41 -11.54 -7.57
CA MET A 1 0.38 -12.98 -7.84
C MET A 1 1.05 -13.71 -6.70
N THR A 2 0.70 -14.98 -6.55
CA THR A 2 1.26 -15.91 -5.59
C THR A 2 1.34 -17.28 -6.28
N ARG A 3 2.22 -18.14 -5.81
CA ARG A 3 2.20 -19.56 -6.21
C ARG A 3 0.94 -20.24 -5.67
N PRO A 4 0.51 -21.38 -6.25
CA PRO A 4 -0.67 -22.11 -5.77
C PRO A 4 -0.61 -22.54 -4.29
N ASP A 5 0.59 -22.71 -3.74
CA ASP A 5 0.82 -23.02 -2.32
C ASP A 5 0.90 -21.76 -1.43
N GLY A 6 0.61 -20.58 -1.99
CA GLY A 6 0.62 -19.31 -1.28
C GLY A 6 2.01 -18.68 -1.11
N THR A 7 3.07 -19.25 -1.66
CA THR A 7 4.43 -18.68 -1.58
C THR A 7 4.69 -17.61 -2.65
N ALA A 8 5.79 -16.89 -2.49
CA ALA A 8 6.32 -15.89 -3.41
C ALA A 8 5.29 -14.81 -3.80
N PRO A 9 4.71 -14.08 -2.83
CA PRO A 9 3.86 -12.94 -3.14
C PRO A 9 4.66 -11.87 -3.88
N ALA A 10 4.16 -11.47 -5.06
CA ALA A 10 4.76 -10.44 -5.88
C ALA A 10 3.67 -9.64 -6.63
N ALA A 11 3.86 -8.34 -6.83
CA ALA A 11 3.00 -7.58 -7.73
C ALA A 11 3.20 -8.06 -9.18
N PHE A 12 2.11 -8.17 -9.94
CA PHE A 12 2.17 -8.51 -11.37
C PHE A 12 2.39 -7.26 -12.23
N TYR A 13 1.57 -6.25 -11.95
CA TYR A 13 1.55 -4.97 -12.62
C TYR A 13 0.88 -3.93 -11.71
N GLY A 14 1.32 -2.67 -11.78
CA GLY A 14 0.54 -1.52 -11.34
C GLY A 14 0.75 -1.07 -9.90
N ASN A 15 1.89 -1.40 -9.29
CA ASN A 15 2.21 -0.99 -7.92
C ASN A 15 2.53 0.51 -7.83
N ASN A 16 3.04 1.11 -8.91
CA ASN A 16 3.35 2.54 -9.07
C ASN A 16 2.58 3.16 -10.27
N THR A 17 1.42 2.61 -10.65
CA THR A 17 0.62 3.10 -11.79
C THR A 17 -0.50 4.03 -11.32
N LEU A 18 -0.57 5.23 -11.91
CA LEU A 18 -1.67 6.17 -11.69
C LEU A 18 -2.86 5.97 -12.66
N ASN A 19 -2.57 5.54 -13.88
CA ASN A 19 -3.55 5.41 -14.96
C ASN A 19 -3.37 4.06 -15.67
N PRO A 20 -4.42 3.23 -15.82
CA PRO A 20 -5.75 3.39 -15.22
C PRO A 20 -5.72 3.32 -13.70
N VAL A 21 -6.73 3.88 -13.01
CA VAL A 21 -6.85 3.83 -11.55
C VAL A 21 -7.04 2.40 -11.00
N GLY A 22 -7.43 1.46 -11.86
CA GLY A 22 -7.55 0.06 -11.50
C GLY A 22 -7.54 -0.86 -12.72
N VAL A 23 -6.94 -2.03 -12.55
CA VAL A 23 -6.92 -3.12 -13.52
C VAL A 23 -7.58 -4.33 -12.89
N TRP A 24 -8.71 -4.73 -13.45
CA TRP A 24 -9.62 -5.69 -12.85
C TRP A 24 -9.90 -6.87 -13.78
N GLU A 25 -10.42 -7.95 -13.20
CA GLU A 25 -10.92 -9.12 -13.93
C GLU A 25 -9.89 -9.72 -14.91
N ALA A 26 -8.60 -9.63 -14.56
CA ALA A 26 -7.49 -10.10 -15.38
C ALA A 26 -7.62 -11.60 -15.74
N ARG A 27 -7.35 -11.91 -17.02
CA ARG A 27 -7.34 -13.27 -17.57
C ARG A 27 -6.06 -13.51 -18.35
N ALA A 28 -5.42 -14.65 -18.08
CA ALA A 28 -4.30 -15.10 -18.91
C ALA A 28 -4.78 -15.38 -20.35
N ILE A 29 -3.97 -14.98 -21.32
CA ILE A 29 -4.23 -15.24 -22.74
C ILE A 29 -3.50 -16.53 -23.13
N PRO A 30 -4.18 -17.53 -23.71
CA PRO A 30 -3.55 -18.78 -24.08
C PRO A 30 -2.33 -18.58 -24.99
N GLY A 31 -1.15 -19.02 -24.54
CA GLY A 31 0.09 -19.03 -25.32
C GLY A 31 0.83 -17.70 -25.48
N ALA A 32 0.35 -16.60 -24.89
CA ALA A 32 0.84 -15.24 -25.19
C ALA A 32 1.76 -14.62 -24.11
N GLY A 33 1.86 -15.19 -22.90
CA GLY A 33 2.62 -14.58 -21.79
C GLY A 33 2.02 -13.26 -21.24
N ARG A 34 0.89 -12.81 -21.81
CA ARG A 34 0.18 -11.57 -21.49
C ARG A 34 -1.14 -11.85 -20.81
N ILE A 35 -1.71 -10.82 -20.18
CA ILE A 35 -3.08 -10.84 -19.65
C ILE A 35 -3.98 -9.88 -20.42
N MET A 36 -5.27 -10.22 -20.47
CA MET A 36 -6.34 -9.33 -20.87
C MET A 36 -7.12 -8.92 -19.62
N ALA A 37 -7.43 -7.65 -19.45
CA ALA A 37 -8.08 -7.12 -18.26
C ALA A 37 -9.01 -5.94 -18.58
N THR A 38 -9.76 -5.50 -17.59
CA THR A 38 -10.58 -4.27 -17.68
C THR A 38 -9.89 -3.15 -16.92
N ALA A 39 -9.54 -2.07 -17.63
CA ALA A 39 -9.15 -0.80 -17.04
C ALA A 39 -10.42 -0.10 -16.53
N ALA A 40 -10.62 -0.05 -15.22
CA ALA A 40 -11.89 0.34 -14.60
C ALA A 40 -11.68 1.24 -13.37
N PRO A 41 -12.73 1.98 -12.95
CA PRO A 41 -12.66 2.85 -11.78
C PRO A 41 -12.55 2.04 -10.49
N HIS A 42 -12.20 2.71 -9.39
CA HIS A 42 -12.33 2.14 -8.05
C HIS A 42 -13.55 2.69 -7.29
N HIS A 43 -14.15 3.79 -7.76
CA HIS A 43 -15.42 4.33 -7.24
C HIS A 43 -16.65 3.90 -8.08
N GLY A 44 -16.58 2.79 -8.82
CA GLY A 44 -17.66 2.31 -9.67
C GLY A 44 -17.59 0.80 -9.93
N MET A 45 -18.49 0.27 -10.76
CA MET A 45 -18.36 -1.15 -11.17
C MET A 45 -17.08 -1.35 -11.97
N THR A 46 -16.54 -2.58 -11.95
CA THR A 46 -15.35 -2.98 -12.71
C THR A 46 -15.63 -3.04 -14.22
N ALA A 47 -15.99 -1.91 -14.82
CA ALA A 47 -16.26 -1.73 -16.23
C ALA A 47 -15.50 -0.51 -16.79
N GLY A 48 -15.05 -0.60 -18.02
CA GLY A 48 -14.25 0.42 -18.71
C GLY A 48 -13.63 -0.14 -19.98
N SER A 49 -12.38 0.22 -20.26
CA SER A 49 -11.69 -0.22 -21.48
C SER A 49 -11.13 -1.64 -21.30
N ILE A 50 -11.17 -2.46 -22.35
CA ILE A 50 -10.44 -3.73 -22.38
C ILE A 50 -9.01 -3.46 -22.83
N ILE A 51 -8.07 -3.96 -22.03
CA ILE A 51 -6.64 -3.78 -22.24
C ILE A 51 -5.90 -5.12 -22.25
N LEU A 52 -4.77 -5.15 -22.96
CA LEU A 52 -3.70 -6.10 -22.75
C LEU A 52 -2.66 -5.51 -21.82
N VAL A 53 -2.08 -6.34 -20.96
CA VAL A 53 -0.91 -5.98 -20.15
C VAL A 53 0.21 -6.99 -20.45
N ASP A 54 1.36 -6.46 -20.87
CA ASP A 54 2.58 -7.22 -21.15
C ASP A 54 3.66 -6.94 -20.10
N PRO A 55 3.77 -7.79 -19.06
CA PRO A 55 4.77 -7.60 -18.02
C PRO A 55 6.21 -7.77 -18.53
N ALA A 56 6.43 -8.27 -19.75
CA ALA A 56 7.76 -8.35 -20.35
C ALA A 56 8.26 -6.99 -20.87
N VAL A 57 7.37 -6.00 -21.00
CA VAL A 57 7.71 -4.62 -21.42
C VAL A 57 7.99 -3.75 -20.20
N ALA A 58 7.07 -3.76 -19.23
CA ALA A 58 7.17 -3.02 -17.97
C ALA A 58 6.16 -3.58 -16.96
N ILE A 59 6.37 -3.29 -15.67
CA ILE A 59 5.50 -3.75 -14.58
C ILE A 59 4.67 -2.62 -13.97
N ASP A 60 4.86 -1.39 -14.41
CA ASP A 60 4.17 -0.19 -13.95
C ASP A 60 3.96 0.75 -15.15
N GLY A 61 3.20 1.81 -14.95
CA GLY A 61 2.90 2.81 -15.97
C GLY A 61 1.99 2.32 -17.10
N LEU A 62 1.90 3.10 -18.18
CA LEU A 62 1.08 2.79 -19.36
C LEU A 62 1.85 2.01 -20.43
N GLU A 63 3.17 1.95 -20.31
CA GLU A 63 4.10 1.31 -21.22
C GLU A 63 3.76 -0.16 -21.54
N PRO A 64 3.33 -1.00 -20.57
CA PRO A 64 2.97 -2.38 -20.87
C PRO A 64 1.51 -2.52 -21.33
N VAL A 65 0.75 -1.43 -21.42
CA VAL A 65 -0.69 -1.43 -21.67
C VAL A 65 -0.98 -1.20 -23.15
N THR A 66 -1.64 -2.15 -23.80
CA THR A 66 -2.25 -1.96 -25.12
C THR A 66 -3.77 -1.89 -24.98
N ARG A 67 -4.41 -0.82 -25.47
CA ARG A 67 -5.87 -0.71 -25.47
C ARG A 67 -6.46 -1.51 -26.63
N LEU A 68 -7.35 -2.45 -26.32
CA LEU A 68 -8.11 -3.18 -27.34
C LEU A 68 -9.40 -2.46 -27.71
N THR A 69 -9.90 -1.62 -26.82
CA THR A 69 -11.10 -0.79 -27.05
C THR A 69 -10.76 0.69 -26.81
N PRO A 70 -9.93 1.31 -27.68
CA PRO A 70 -9.38 2.66 -27.45
C PRO A 70 -10.44 3.77 -27.44
N HIS A 71 -11.62 3.52 -28.01
CA HIS A 71 -12.79 4.41 -27.97
C HIS A 71 -13.48 4.47 -26.61
N VAL A 72 -13.03 3.66 -25.64
CA VAL A 72 -13.45 3.73 -24.24
C VAL A 72 -12.30 4.31 -23.43
N PRO A 73 -12.40 5.57 -22.95
CA PRO A 73 -11.45 6.14 -22.01
C PRO A 73 -11.40 5.32 -20.72
N PHE A 74 -10.29 5.43 -19.98
CA PHE A 74 -10.22 4.85 -18.64
C PHE A 74 -11.14 5.64 -17.69
N PRO A 75 -12.21 5.02 -17.15
CA PRO A 75 -13.14 5.75 -16.29
C PRO A 75 -12.43 6.20 -15.01
N GLU A 76 -12.89 7.32 -14.46
CA GLU A 76 -12.35 7.98 -13.26
C GLU A 76 -10.99 8.67 -13.47
N SER A 77 -10.04 8.10 -14.23
CA SER A 77 -8.79 8.80 -14.55
C SER A 77 -8.90 9.75 -15.76
N GLU A 78 -9.31 9.21 -16.91
CA GLU A 78 -9.35 9.96 -18.17
C GLU A 78 -10.72 10.56 -18.46
N ALA A 79 -11.77 9.92 -17.96
CA ALA A 79 -13.15 10.39 -18.07
C ALA A 79 -13.79 10.56 -16.70
N LEU A 80 -14.71 11.52 -16.59
CA LEU A 80 -15.57 11.66 -15.42
C LEU A 80 -16.39 10.38 -15.25
N LEU A 81 -16.20 9.69 -14.13
CA LEU A 81 -17.13 8.67 -13.69
C LEU A 81 -18.35 9.38 -13.08
N LEU A 82 -19.50 9.23 -13.72
CA LEU A 82 -20.70 9.94 -13.30
C LEU A 82 -21.11 9.55 -11.87
N PRO A 83 -21.67 10.46 -11.07
CA PRO A 83 -21.98 11.85 -11.44
C PRO A 83 -20.81 12.82 -11.24
N HIS A 84 -19.78 12.48 -10.46
CA HIS A 84 -18.76 13.46 -10.03
C HIS A 84 -17.36 12.89 -9.74
N TRP A 85 -17.11 11.60 -9.97
CA TRP A 85 -15.83 10.97 -9.61
C TRP A 85 -14.78 11.18 -10.70
N ARG A 86 -13.67 11.80 -10.31
CA ARG A 86 -12.45 11.88 -11.13
C ARG A 86 -11.24 11.82 -10.22
N SER A 87 -10.33 10.89 -10.47
CA SER A 87 -9.07 10.82 -9.75
C SER A 87 -8.28 12.11 -10.02
N THR A 88 -7.63 12.63 -8.99
CA THR A 88 -6.75 13.80 -9.13
C THR A 88 -5.33 13.36 -8.79
N PRO A 89 -4.35 13.59 -9.69
CA PRO A 89 -4.49 14.26 -10.97
C PRO A 89 -5.06 13.27 -12.00
N GLY A 90 -6.03 13.70 -12.78
CA GLY A 90 -6.49 12.93 -13.92
C GLY A 90 -5.62 13.33 -15.12
N PRO A 91 -5.01 12.39 -15.86
CA PRO A 91 -4.36 12.72 -17.12
C PRO A 91 -5.33 13.46 -18.06
N GLU A 92 -4.79 14.16 -19.05
CA GLU A 92 -5.63 14.76 -20.09
C GLU A 92 -6.49 13.68 -20.76
N PRO A 93 -7.79 13.93 -20.98
CA PRO A 93 -8.65 12.98 -21.68
C PRO A 93 -8.08 12.65 -23.07
N PRO A 94 -8.29 11.43 -23.58
CA PRO A 94 -7.91 11.09 -24.95
C PRO A 94 -8.71 11.94 -25.96
N ASP A 95 -8.16 12.08 -27.17
CA ASP A 95 -8.86 12.71 -28.29
C ASP A 95 -10.21 12.02 -28.56
N ARG A 96 -11.25 12.82 -28.77
CA ARG A 96 -12.60 12.30 -29.02
C ARG A 96 -12.69 11.63 -30.39
N SER A 97 -13.18 10.40 -30.41
CA SER A 97 -13.55 9.69 -31.64
C SER A 97 -15.03 9.85 -31.97
N LEU A 98 -15.41 9.61 -33.24
CA LEU A 98 -16.82 9.57 -33.66
C LEU A 98 -17.65 8.56 -32.84
N GLU A 99 -17.01 7.47 -32.43
CA GLU A 99 -17.63 6.42 -31.61
C GLU A 99 -17.90 6.90 -30.18
N MET A 100 -16.97 7.67 -29.58
CA MET A 100 -17.19 8.31 -28.28
C MET A 100 -18.34 9.32 -28.33
N ASP A 101 -18.49 10.04 -29.44
CA ASP A 101 -19.57 11.00 -29.63
C ASP A 101 -20.92 10.32 -29.81
N ARG A 102 -20.94 9.18 -30.51
CA ARG A 102 -22.14 8.40 -30.75
C ARG A 102 -22.64 7.68 -29.50
N TRP A 103 -21.73 7.17 -28.67
CA TRP A 103 -22.06 6.48 -27.42
C TRP A 103 -21.18 6.97 -26.25
N PRO A 104 -21.53 8.14 -25.67
CA PRO A 104 -20.76 8.72 -24.58
C PRO A 104 -20.76 7.85 -23.33
N GLY A 105 -19.58 7.51 -22.83
CA GLY A 105 -19.40 6.73 -21.59
C GLY A 105 -19.66 5.24 -21.72
N GLN A 106 -19.86 4.71 -22.94
CA GLN A 106 -19.92 3.28 -23.20
C GLN A 106 -18.77 2.53 -22.52
N CYS A 107 -19.00 1.28 -22.10
CA CYS A 107 -18.00 0.54 -21.34
C CYS A 107 -18.09 -0.97 -21.56
N TYR A 108 -16.95 -1.63 -21.39
CA TYR A 108 -16.81 -3.08 -21.42
C TYR A 108 -16.52 -3.64 -20.03
N ARG A 109 -16.81 -4.92 -19.82
CA ARG A 109 -16.55 -5.65 -18.58
C ARG A 109 -16.28 -7.12 -18.86
N SER A 110 -15.60 -7.80 -17.93
CA SER A 110 -15.48 -9.25 -17.89
C SER A 110 -14.94 -9.88 -19.18
N PRO A 111 -13.78 -9.45 -19.67
CA PRO A 111 -13.22 -9.99 -20.90
C PRO A 111 -12.89 -11.48 -20.75
N TRP A 112 -13.11 -12.23 -21.82
CA TRP A 112 -12.65 -13.61 -21.97
C TRP A 112 -11.84 -13.75 -23.26
N PRO A 113 -10.50 -13.86 -23.19
CA PRO A 113 -9.66 -13.95 -24.36
C PRO A 113 -9.87 -15.25 -25.13
N LEU A 114 -10.09 -15.15 -26.45
CA LEU A 114 -9.97 -16.27 -27.40
C LEU A 114 -8.59 -16.26 -28.07
N SER A 115 -8.07 -15.06 -28.33
CA SER A 115 -6.69 -14.73 -28.71
C SER A 115 -6.33 -13.34 -28.14
N GLU A 116 -5.18 -12.80 -28.50
CA GLU A 116 -4.83 -11.40 -28.16
C GLU A 116 -5.76 -10.37 -28.83
N GLN A 117 -6.35 -10.72 -29.97
CA GLN A 117 -7.12 -9.78 -30.80
C GLN A 117 -8.61 -10.10 -30.87
N LEU A 118 -9.06 -11.24 -30.34
CA LEU A 118 -10.45 -11.68 -30.38
C LEU A 118 -10.86 -12.20 -29.01
N PHE A 119 -11.97 -11.70 -28.48
CA PHE A 119 -12.42 -12.01 -27.13
C PHE A 119 -13.93 -11.88 -27.00
N LEU A 120 -14.49 -12.49 -25.95
CA LEU A 120 -15.84 -12.17 -25.51
C LEU A 120 -15.77 -11.09 -24.44
N ALA A 121 -16.74 -10.19 -24.40
CA ALA A 121 -16.87 -9.22 -23.32
C ALA A 121 -18.34 -8.91 -23.06
N ALA A 122 -18.62 -8.45 -21.84
CA ALA A 122 -19.86 -7.76 -21.55
C ALA A 122 -19.71 -6.30 -22.00
N TYR A 123 -20.73 -5.72 -22.62
CA TYR A 123 -20.69 -4.34 -23.11
C TYR A 123 -22.03 -3.60 -22.93
N SER A 124 -21.91 -2.30 -22.66
CA SER A 124 -22.99 -1.35 -22.45
C SER A 124 -22.77 -0.10 -23.30
N TYR A 125 -23.86 0.39 -23.91
CA TYR A 125 -23.90 1.72 -24.53
C TYR A 125 -24.14 2.83 -23.50
N ASP A 126 -24.67 2.48 -22.33
CA ASP A 126 -24.96 3.41 -21.24
C ASP A 126 -23.69 3.76 -20.45
N PRO A 127 -23.59 5.00 -19.96
CA PRO A 127 -22.46 5.44 -19.17
C PRO A 127 -22.42 4.77 -17.79
N LEU A 128 -21.21 4.52 -17.32
CA LEU A 128 -20.98 4.00 -15.98
C LEU A 128 -21.34 5.03 -14.91
N ILE A 129 -22.09 4.59 -13.91
CA ILE A 129 -22.44 5.34 -12.71
C ILE A 129 -21.60 4.84 -11.53
N GLY A 130 -20.87 5.74 -10.89
CA GLY A 130 -20.09 5.52 -9.69
C GLY A 130 -20.91 5.62 -8.40
N GLU A 131 -20.24 5.31 -7.30
CA GLU A 131 -20.80 5.31 -5.96
C GLU A 131 -21.38 6.69 -5.57
N PRO A 132 -22.40 6.75 -4.70
CA PRO A 132 -23.14 5.63 -4.12
C PRO A 132 -24.36 5.24 -4.97
N LYS A 133 -24.39 5.61 -6.27
CA LYS A 133 -25.54 5.38 -7.15
C LYS A 133 -25.44 4.03 -7.84
N ASN A 134 -26.59 3.49 -8.23
CA ASN A 134 -26.70 2.20 -8.89
C ASN A 134 -26.70 2.37 -10.41
N ASN A 135 -26.08 1.43 -11.11
CA ASN A 135 -26.22 1.27 -12.56
C ASN A 135 -27.54 0.56 -12.91
N LEU A 136 -27.92 0.59 -14.19
CA LEU A 136 -29.10 -0.14 -14.68
C LEU A 136 -28.95 -1.65 -14.46
N ALA A 137 -30.03 -2.31 -14.04
CA ALA A 137 -30.02 -3.75 -13.75
C ALA A 137 -29.68 -4.60 -14.98
N ASN A 138 -30.06 -4.15 -16.17
CA ASN A 138 -29.88 -4.80 -17.48
C ASN A 138 -28.80 -4.15 -18.35
N MET A 139 -27.87 -3.40 -17.75
CA MET A 139 -26.90 -2.55 -18.46
C MET A 139 -26.05 -3.29 -19.52
N PHE A 140 -25.68 -4.56 -19.27
CA PHE A 140 -24.72 -5.26 -20.11
C PHE A 140 -25.34 -6.38 -20.97
N GLY A 141 -24.89 -6.46 -22.22
CA GLY A 141 -25.05 -7.63 -23.10
C GLY A 141 -23.71 -8.31 -23.35
N LEU A 142 -23.72 -9.56 -23.82
CA LEU A 142 -22.53 -10.32 -24.22
C LEU A 142 -22.24 -10.09 -25.70
N TYR A 143 -20.97 -9.78 -26.01
CA TYR A 143 -20.50 -9.50 -27.35
C TYR A 143 -19.26 -10.34 -27.68
N LEU A 144 -19.11 -10.67 -28.96
CA LEU A 144 -17.84 -11.04 -29.56
C LEU A 144 -17.17 -9.75 -30.04
N VAL A 145 -15.94 -9.50 -29.59
CA VAL A 145 -15.23 -8.24 -29.82
C VAL A 145 -13.84 -8.53 -30.38
N ASP A 146 -13.37 -7.68 -31.28
CA ASP A 146 -11.99 -7.70 -31.74
C ASP A 146 -11.21 -6.41 -31.44
N ALA A 147 -9.89 -6.47 -31.61
CA ALA A 147 -8.98 -5.33 -31.40
C ALA A 147 -9.04 -4.26 -32.51
N HIS A 148 -9.88 -4.47 -33.54
CA HIS A 148 -10.03 -3.57 -34.69
C HIS A 148 -11.30 -2.72 -34.60
N GLY A 149 -12.01 -2.79 -33.47
CA GLY A 149 -13.21 -2.01 -33.18
C GLY A 149 -14.52 -2.71 -33.59
N ASN A 150 -14.49 -3.97 -34.02
CA ASN A 150 -15.72 -4.69 -34.33
C ASN A 150 -16.31 -5.33 -33.08
N GLN A 151 -17.64 -5.32 -33.00
CA GLN A 151 -18.39 -5.99 -31.96
C GLN A 151 -19.71 -6.56 -32.49
N GLU A 152 -19.98 -7.83 -32.17
CA GLU A 152 -21.21 -8.55 -32.56
C GLU A 152 -21.98 -8.96 -31.31
N LEU A 153 -23.26 -8.61 -31.24
CA LEU A 153 -24.12 -8.98 -30.12
C LEU A 153 -24.39 -10.49 -30.13
N MET A 154 -23.97 -11.18 -29.07
CA MET A 154 -24.22 -12.62 -28.90
C MET A 154 -25.51 -12.88 -28.13
N TYR A 155 -25.73 -12.13 -27.04
CA TYR A 155 -26.87 -12.30 -26.16
C TYR A 155 -27.09 -11.07 -25.29
N ARG A 156 -28.33 -10.67 -25.08
CA ARG A 156 -28.70 -9.68 -24.05
C ARG A 156 -30.04 -10.05 -23.45
N ASP A 157 -30.07 -10.15 -22.13
CA ASP A 157 -31.31 -10.20 -21.38
C ASP A 157 -31.88 -8.78 -21.20
N LEU A 158 -33.20 -8.63 -21.32
CA LEU A 158 -33.88 -7.33 -21.22
C LEU A 158 -34.07 -6.86 -19.78
N ASN A 159 -33.92 -7.73 -18.78
CA ASN A 159 -34.22 -7.45 -17.38
C ASN A 159 -32.97 -7.49 -16.49
N ILE A 160 -31.94 -8.25 -16.88
CA ILE A 160 -30.70 -8.41 -16.09
C ILE A 160 -29.43 -8.27 -16.94
N ALA A 161 -28.35 -7.86 -16.30
CA ALA A 161 -27.05 -7.73 -16.94
C ALA A 161 -26.49 -9.11 -17.29
N SER A 162 -26.12 -9.29 -18.55
CA SER A 162 -25.42 -10.49 -19.02
C SER A 162 -23.91 -10.26 -18.88
N LEU A 163 -23.27 -10.97 -17.95
CA LEU A 163 -21.88 -10.75 -17.52
C LEU A 163 -21.05 -12.04 -17.54
N TRP A 164 -19.73 -11.90 -17.49
CA TRP A 164 -18.75 -12.99 -17.38
C TRP A 164 -18.95 -14.11 -18.42
N PRO A 165 -18.85 -13.79 -19.72
CA PRO A 165 -18.90 -14.81 -20.76
C PRO A 165 -17.81 -15.86 -20.55
N MET A 166 -18.20 -17.13 -20.52
CA MET A 166 -17.29 -18.26 -20.36
C MET A 166 -17.63 -19.33 -21.41
N PRO A 167 -16.83 -19.49 -22.48
CA PRO A 167 -17.00 -20.56 -23.44
C PRO A 167 -16.91 -21.93 -22.78
N LEU A 168 -17.90 -22.78 -23.03
CA LEU A 168 -17.84 -24.19 -22.67
C LEU A 168 -16.97 -24.94 -23.68
N ARG A 169 -15.69 -25.13 -23.34
CA ARG A 169 -14.74 -25.90 -24.14
C ARG A 169 -13.82 -26.75 -23.26
N PRO A 170 -13.29 -27.88 -23.78
CA PRO A 170 -12.20 -28.59 -23.12
C PRO A 170 -11.01 -27.66 -22.88
N ARG A 171 -10.36 -27.76 -21.72
CA ARG A 171 -9.12 -27.05 -21.40
C ARG A 171 -8.09 -28.02 -20.84
N ALA A 172 -6.81 -27.81 -21.16
CA ALA A 172 -5.74 -28.47 -20.44
C ALA A 172 -5.76 -28.00 -18.97
N ALA A 173 -5.50 -28.90 -18.03
CA ALA A 173 -5.28 -28.52 -16.65
C ALA A 173 -4.07 -27.58 -16.58
N ALA A 174 -4.16 -26.56 -15.71
CA ALA A 174 -3.00 -25.71 -15.44
C ALA A 174 -1.86 -26.58 -14.87
N PRO A 175 -0.59 -26.31 -15.23
CA PRO A 175 0.53 -27.01 -14.63
C PRO A 175 0.50 -26.91 -13.10
N VAL A 176 0.66 -28.04 -12.42
CA VAL A 176 0.83 -28.06 -10.96
C VAL A 176 2.27 -27.68 -10.66
N LEU A 177 2.46 -26.56 -9.95
CA LEU A 177 3.77 -26.18 -9.45
C LEU A 177 4.04 -26.96 -8.15
N PRO A 178 5.15 -27.70 -8.03
CA PRO A 178 5.49 -28.37 -6.78
C PRO A 178 5.72 -27.32 -5.69
N SER A 179 5.25 -27.62 -4.48
CA SER A 179 5.58 -26.82 -3.30
C SER A 179 6.98 -27.18 -2.81
N SER A 180 7.73 -26.16 -2.39
CA SER A 180 9.02 -26.29 -1.71
C SER A 180 8.90 -26.17 -0.19
N LEU A 181 7.69 -26.00 0.33
CA LEU A 181 7.45 -25.85 1.76
C LEU A 181 7.59 -27.20 2.49
N GLN A 182 8.12 -27.14 3.70
CA GLN A 182 8.13 -28.29 4.61
C GLN A 182 6.82 -28.33 5.39
N ALA A 183 6.18 -29.51 5.46
CA ALA A 183 4.84 -29.66 6.04
C ALA A 183 4.73 -29.23 7.51
N ASP A 184 5.81 -29.41 8.28
CA ASP A 184 5.87 -29.12 9.72
C ASP A 184 6.86 -27.98 10.03
N ALA A 185 7.05 -27.06 9.08
CA ALA A 185 7.89 -25.90 9.31
C ALA A 185 7.33 -25.04 10.47
N PRO A 186 8.21 -24.41 11.27
CA PRO A 186 7.77 -23.46 12.28
C PRO A 186 7.04 -22.28 11.61
N ASP A 187 6.21 -21.56 12.38
CA ASP A 187 5.41 -20.41 11.92
C ASP A 187 6.25 -19.14 11.69
N GLU A 188 7.43 -19.34 11.10
CA GLU A 188 8.40 -18.32 10.71
C GLU A 188 8.96 -18.71 9.33
N GLY A 189 9.45 -17.71 8.62
CA GLY A 189 10.28 -17.91 7.45
C GLY A 189 11.45 -16.93 7.47
N ALA A 190 12.11 -16.77 6.34
CA ALA A 190 13.22 -15.83 6.21
C ALA A 190 13.07 -14.92 5.00
N TYR A 191 13.50 -13.67 5.16
CA TYR A 191 13.71 -12.73 4.07
C TYR A 191 15.19 -12.56 3.81
N TYR A 192 15.55 -12.50 2.54
CA TYR A 192 16.88 -12.10 2.07
C TYR A 192 16.73 -10.90 1.12
N VAL A 193 17.44 -9.81 1.43
CA VAL A 193 17.56 -8.63 0.55
C VAL A 193 19.01 -8.55 0.12
N GLN A 194 19.25 -8.54 -1.19
CA GLN A 194 20.60 -8.54 -1.71
C GLN A 194 21.29 -7.18 -1.54
N ASN A 195 20.62 -6.09 -1.88
CA ASN A 195 21.12 -4.74 -1.67
C ASN A 195 19.95 -3.73 -1.52
N VAL A 196 19.77 -3.17 -0.33
CA VAL A 196 18.72 -2.17 -0.06
C VAL A 196 18.85 -0.88 -0.87
N TYR A 197 20.02 -0.60 -1.44
CA TYR A 197 20.25 0.59 -2.28
C TYR A 197 19.82 0.38 -3.74
N GLU A 198 19.53 -0.85 -4.17
CA GLU A 198 18.81 -1.10 -5.42
C GLU A 198 17.32 -0.79 -5.18
N SER A 199 16.97 0.49 -5.19
CA SER A 199 15.63 0.95 -4.80
C SER A 199 14.97 1.79 -5.89
N ASP A 200 13.66 1.64 -6.02
CA ASP A 200 12.80 2.56 -6.78
C ASP A 200 11.68 3.10 -5.86
N PRO A 201 11.64 4.41 -5.57
CA PRO A 201 12.57 5.45 -5.99
C PRO A 201 13.97 5.29 -5.37
N ALA A 202 14.97 5.85 -6.05
CA ALA A 202 16.36 5.85 -5.57
C ALA A 202 16.47 6.53 -4.20
N LEU A 203 17.16 5.86 -3.26
CA LEU A 203 17.48 6.47 -1.96
C LEU A 203 18.36 7.71 -2.14
N PRO A 204 18.26 8.72 -1.24
CA PRO A 204 19.16 9.86 -1.27
C PRO A 204 20.62 9.41 -1.19
N PRO A 205 21.52 9.96 -2.03
CA PRO A 205 22.96 9.70 -1.93
C PRO A 205 23.46 9.94 -0.51
N ASP A 206 24.47 9.17 -0.09
CA ASP A 206 25.15 9.31 1.20
C ASP A 206 24.27 9.10 2.44
N THR A 207 23.09 8.48 2.31
CA THR A 207 22.26 8.07 3.45
C THR A 207 22.49 6.59 3.78
N PRO A 208 23.39 6.25 4.73
CA PRO A 208 23.65 4.86 5.07
C PRO A 208 22.44 4.24 5.75
N VAL A 209 21.89 3.20 5.14
CA VAL A 209 20.88 2.31 5.73
C VAL A 209 21.58 1.33 6.66
N THR A 210 21.17 1.31 7.93
CA THR A 210 21.79 0.47 8.96
C THR A 210 20.89 -0.66 9.44
N HIS A 211 19.57 -0.48 9.32
CA HIS A 211 18.58 -1.44 9.79
C HIS A 211 17.35 -1.46 8.87
N LEU A 212 16.65 -2.59 8.86
CA LEU A 212 15.27 -2.67 8.39
C LEU A 212 14.35 -2.75 9.61
N ARG A 213 13.33 -1.89 9.67
CA ARG A 213 12.21 -2.04 10.61
C ARG A 213 11.14 -2.93 10.00
N ILE A 214 10.65 -3.89 10.76
CA ILE A 214 9.59 -4.81 10.36
C ILE A 214 8.29 -4.34 10.99
N VAL A 215 7.32 -4.03 10.14
CA VAL A 215 6.01 -3.50 10.53
C VAL A 215 4.94 -4.50 10.08
N GLN A 216 4.09 -4.94 10.99
CA GLN A 216 2.87 -5.67 10.61
C GLN A 216 1.76 -4.67 10.31
N VAL A 217 1.11 -4.82 9.16
CA VAL A 217 -0.07 -4.06 8.77
C VAL A 217 -1.31 -4.84 9.22
N LEU A 218 -2.17 -4.18 9.99
CA LEU A 218 -3.32 -4.81 10.62
C LEU A 218 -4.55 -4.74 9.72
N PRO A 219 -5.27 -5.87 9.51
CA PRO A 219 -6.55 -5.84 8.82
C PRO A 219 -7.56 -5.06 9.65
N LYS A 220 -8.45 -4.35 8.97
CA LYS A 220 -9.54 -3.63 9.62
C LYS A 220 -10.64 -4.60 10.02
N SER A 221 -10.93 -4.70 11.32
CA SER A 221 -11.97 -5.59 11.87
C SER A 221 -13.38 -4.99 11.87
N THR A 222 -13.52 -3.70 11.54
CA THR A 222 -14.79 -2.95 11.61
C THR A 222 -15.21 -2.37 10.26
N SER A 223 -16.51 -2.13 10.08
CA SER A 223 -17.06 -1.52 8.85
C SER A 223 -16.78 -0.01 8.77
N GLY A 224 -16.38 0.46 7.58
CA GLY A 224 -16.16 1.87 7.24
C GLY A 224 -14.78 2.37 7.62
N ALA A 225 -14.03 2.96 6.67
CA ALA A 225 -12.60 3.27 6.78
C ALA A 225 -12.19 3.98 8.09
N ASN A 226 -13.01 4.92 8.59
CA ASN A 226 -12.74 5.74 9.77
C ASN A 226 -13.61 5.38 10.99
N ASN A 227 -14.19 4.19 11.02
CA ASN A 227 -15.12 3.77 12.06
C ASN A 227 -14.63 2.48 12.76
N PRO A 228 -13.76 2.58 13.79
CA PRO A 228 -13.09 3.80 14.25
C PRO A 228 -11.87 4.20 13.41
N THR A 229 -11.38 5.43 13.61
CA THR A 229 -10.02 5.82 13.20
C THR A 229 -9.00 5.28 14.21
N VAL A 230 -7.79 5.00 13.73
CA VAL A 230 -6.64 4.57 14.55
C VAL A 230 -5.63 5.69 14.80
N GLY A 231 -5.78 6.83 14.12
CA GLY A 231 -4.93 8.02 14.22
C GLY A 231 -5.52 9.16 13.38
N ALA A 232 -4.75 10.23 13.20
CA ALA A 232 -5.21 11.45 12.52
C ALA A 232 -5.29 11.29 11.00
N ALA A 233 -4.60 10.27 10.47
CA ALA A 233 -4.64 9.92 9.07
C ALA A 233 -6.00 9.33 8.67
N ASN A 234 -6.64 10.00 7.71
CA ASN A 234 -7.87 9.54 7.07
C ASN A 234 -7.62 8.20 6.35
N ALA A 235 -8.48 7.21 6.61
CA ALA A 235 -8.42 5.86 6.05
C ALA A 235 -7.07 5.14 6.28
N SER A 236 -6.39 5.41 7.40
CA SER A 236 -5.13 4.74 7.72
C SER A 236 -5.34 3.27 8.08
N PRO A 237 -4.48 2.35 7.58
CA PRO A 237 -4.41 1.02 8.15
C PRO A 237 -3.85 1.07 9.57
N GLY A 238 -4.17 0.06 10.38
CA GLY A 238 -3.52 -0.17 11.67
C GLY A 238 -2.12 -0.73 11.43
N LYS A 239 -1.18 -0.42 12.33
CA LYS A 239 0.20 -0.91 12.24
C LYS A 239 0.71 -1.26 13.63
N GLN A 240 1.60 -2.23 13.69
CA GLN A 240 2.43 -2.50 14.87
C GLN A 240 3.85 -2.82 14.43
N VAL A 241 4.83 -2.43 15.24
CA VAL A 241 6.25 -2.60 14.91
C VAL A 241 6.79 -3.80 15.67
N LEU A 242 7.24 -4.82 14.93
CA LEU A 242 7.78 -6.03 15.54
C LEU A 242 9.19 -5.79 16.08
N GLY A 243 9.97 -4.96 15.37
CA GLY A 243 11.35 -4.66 15.73
C GLY A 243 12.21 -4.32 14.53
N THR A 244 13.51 -4.44 14.71
CA THR A 244 14.51 -4.15 13.69
C THR A 244 15.45 -5.33 13.45
N VAL A 245 16.07 -5.34 12.27
CA VAL A 245 17.11 -6.30 11.87
C VAL A 245 18.25 -5.53 11.19
N PRO A 246 19.50 -5.96 11.34
CA PRO A 246 20.64 -5.23 10.80
C PRO A 246 20.71 -5.34 9.27
N VAL A 247 21.15 -4.25 8.64
CA VAL A 247 21.62 -4.20 7.26
C VAL A 247 23.14 -4.15 7.29
N GLU A 248 23.78 -4.99 6.49
CA GLU A 248 25.23 -5.06 6.39
C GLU A 248 25.81 -3.85 5.63
N PRO A 249 27.11 -3.54 5.79
CA PRO A 249 27.75 -2.45 5.06
C PRO A 249 27.66 -2.52 3.53
N ASP A 250 27.44 -3.71 2.95
CA ASP A 250 27.23 -3.91 1.52
C ASP A 250 25.76 -3.76 1.08
N GLY A 251 24.89 -3.31 2.00
CA GLY A 251 23.46 -3.12 1.77
C GLY A 251 22.62 -4.40 1.89
N SER A 252 23.22 -5.55 2.18
CA SER A 252 22.49 -6.81 2.26
C SER A 252 21.82 -7.03 3.63
N ALA A 253 20.70 -7.75 3.65
CA ALA A 253 20.02 -8.16 4.88
C ALA A 253 19.51 -9.59 4.79
N TYR A 254 19.62 -10.35 5.88
CA TYR A 254 19.10 -11.71 5.97
C TYR A 254 18.54 -11.96 7.37
N PHE A 255 17.25 -12.23 7.48
CA PHE A 255 16.55 -12.25 8.77
C PHE A 255 15.31 -13.14 8.78
N LYS A 256 14.92 -13.56 9.99
CA LYS A 256 13.68 -14.29 10.25
C LYS A 256 12.50 -13.35 10.42
N ALA A 257 11.32 -13.77 9.99
CA ALA A 257 10.07 -13.05 10.17
C ALA A 257 8.90 -14.01 10.41
N PRO A 258 7.84 -13.57 11.13
CA PRO A 258 6.67 -14.42 11.34
C PRO A 258 5.97 -14.73 10.01
N ALA A 259 5.55 -15.99 9.84
CA ALA A 259 4.77 -16.40 8.69
C ALA A 259 3.30 -15.98 8.85
N ARG A 260 2.57 -15.91 7.73
CA ARG A 260 1.13 -15.63 7.65
C ARG A 260 0.70 -14.26 8.20
N LYS A 261 1.66 -13.34 8.38
CA LYS A 261 1.42 -11.95 8.75
C LYS A 261 1.64 -11.04 7.54
N ALA A 262 0.80 -10.01 7.41
CA ALA A 262 1.00 -8.95 6.41
C ALA A 262 2.11 -8.01 6.89
N LEU A 263 3.29 -8.10 6.28
CA LEU A 263 4.50 -7.39 6.68
C LEU A 263 4.86 -6.30 5.68
N ALA A 264 5.36 -5.19 6.20
CA ALA A 264 5.96 -4.09 5.46
C ALA A 264 7.32 -3.74 6.08
N PHE A 265 8.21 -3.16 5.28
CA PHE A 265 9.57 -2.82 5.71
C PHE A 265 9.84 -1.33 5.62
N GLN A 266 10.71 -0.84 6.51
CA GLN A 266 11.23 0.52 6.45
C GLN A 266 12.75 0.48 6.49
N ALA A 267 13.42 1.10 5.52
CA ALA A 267 14.87 1.26 5.51
C ALA A 267 15.25 2.40 6.45
N LEU A 268 16.01 2.12 7.51
CA LEU A 268 16.37 3.08 8.55
C LEU A 268 17.81 3.57 8.38
N ASP A 269 18.02 4.88 8.50
CA ASP A 269 19.37 5.43 8.59
C ASP A 269 20.02 5.23 9.97
N ALA A 270 21.25 5.70 10.14
CA ALA A 270 21.99 5.60 11.39
C ALA A 270 21.33 6.30 12.60
N SER A 271 20.37 7.20 12.37
CA SER A 271 19.59 7.87 13.42
C SER A 271 18.29 7.11 13.77
N GLY A 272 18.03 5.96 13.13
CA GLY A 272 16.83 5.16 13.35
C GLY A 272 15.57 5.69 12.64
N GLN A 273 15.72 6.71 11.78
CA GLN A 273 14.62 7.29 11.00
C GLN A 273 14.41 6.55 9.69
N ALA A 274 13.16 6.30 9.32
CA ALA A 274 12.82 5.72 8.03
C ALA A 274 13.20 6.67 6.87
N VAL A 275 14.07 6.20 5.99
CA VAL A 275 14.43 6.85 4.73
C VAL A 275 13.41 6.49 3.66
N GLN A 276 13.02 5.22 3.58
CA GLN A 276 12.00 4.74 2.66
C GLN A 276 11.06 3.79 3.40
N VAL A 277 9.77 3.89 3.08
CA VAL A 277 8.71 3.11 3.70
C VAL A 277 8.01 2.31 2.61
N MET A 278 7.94 0.99 2.78
CA MET A 278 7.12 0.13 1.95
C MET A 278 5.64 0.46 2.18
N ARG A 279 4.92 0.79 1.10
CA ARG A 279 3.48 1.12 1.12
C ARG A 279 2.59 0.01 0.58
N SER A 280 3.14 -1.19 0.53
CA SER A 280 2.49 -2.46 0.17
C SER A 280 2.73 -3.47 1.29
N VAL A 281 2.24 -4.70 1.13
CA VAL A 281 2.52 -5.80 2.06
C VAL A 281 3.15 -6.97 1.33
N SER A 282 4.05 -7.67 2.02
CA SER A 282 4.49 -9.02 1.70
C SER A 282 4.09 -9.95 2.85
N TYR A 283 4.28 -11.25 2.67
CA TYR A 283 4.10 -12.25 3.71
C TYR A 283 4.92 -13.49 3.36
N LEU A 284 5.03 -14.41 4.32
CA LEU A 284 5.68 -15.71 4.16
C LEU A 284 4.70 -16.83 4.50
N GLN A 285 4.84 -17.98 3.85
CA GLN A 285 4.35 -19.25 4.37
C GLN A 285 5.35 -19.82 5.40
N PRO A 286 4.91 -20.72 6.30
CA PRO A 286 5.81 -21.39 7.25
C PRO A 286 7.01 -22.06 6.55
N GLY A 287 8.22 -21.74 6.99
CA GLY A 287 9.48 -22.23 6.42
C GLY A 287 9.87 -21.64 5.06
N GLU A 288 9.09 -20.70 4.53
CA GLU A 288 9.43 -20.03 3.27
C GLU A 288 10.69 -19.17 3.42
N THR A 289 11.54 -19.17 2.39
CA THR A 289 12.57 -18.14 2.22
C THR A 289 12.25 -17.33 0.99
N GLN A 290 12.02 -16.02 1.17
CA GLN A 290 11.77 -15.10 0.07
C GLN A 290 12.97 -14.17 -0.12
N SER A 291 13.38 -13.97 -1.37
CA SER A 291 14.50 -13.09 -1.73
C SER A 291 14.06 -11.94 -2.63
N CYS A 292 14.61 -10.75 -2.39
CA CYS A 292 14.50 -9.58 -3.26
C CYS A 292 15.91 -9.10 -3.66
N VAL A 293 16.05 -8.52 -4.85
CA VAL A 293 17.31 -7.88 -5.25
C VAL A 293 17.49 -6.60 -4.44
N GLY A 294 16.40 -5.84 -4.24
CA GLY A 294 16.47 -4.60 -3.48
C GLY A 294 15.12 -4.14 -2.91
N CYS A 295 15.01 -2.83 -2.68
CA CYS A 295 13.87 -2.21 -2.03
C CYS A 295 12.92 -1.60 -3.08
N HIS A 296 12.01 -2.44 -3.60
CA HIS A 296 11.11 -2.07 -4.71
C HIS A 296 11.91 -1.87 -6.01
N GLU A 297 12.87 -2.76 -6.25
CA GLU A 297 13.66 -2.79 -7.48
C GLU A 297 12.78 -2.97 -8.73
N ASN A 298 13.29 -2.56 -9.89
CA ASN A 298 12.64 -2.93 -11.14
C ASN A 298 12.77 -4.44 -11.34
N ARG A 299 11.63 -5.16 -11.30
CA ARG A 299 11.61 -6.63 -11.42
C ARG A 299 11.94 -7.14 -12.82
N MET A 300 12.12 -6.24 -13.79
CA MET A 300 12.64 -6.55 -15.11
C MET A 300 14.16 -6.65 -15.15
N ASP A 301 14.84 -6.17 -14.11
CA ASP A 301 16.29 -6.25 -14.03
C ASP A 301 16.71 -7.69 -13.76
N ALA A 302 17.77 -8.10 -14.46
CA ALA A 302 18.39 -9.38 -14.19
C ALA A 302 18.99 -9.33 -12.77
N PRO A 303 18.83 -10.39 -11.97
CA PRO A 303 19.50 -10.45 -10.68
C PRO A 303 21.01 -10.34 -10.89
N PRO A 304 21.74 -9.67 -9.99
CA PRO A 304 23.19 -9.64 -10.02
C PRO A 304 23.79 -11.06 -10.13
N PRO A 305 24.97 -11.23 -10.74
CA PRO A 305 25.57 -12.54 -10.98
C PRO A 305 25.61 -13.42 -9.72
N ALA A 306 25.34 -14.73 -9.87
CA ALA A 306 25.24 -15.72 -8.78
C ALA A 306 26.49 -15.86 -7.88
N GLY A 307 27.59 -15.15 -8.18
CA GLY A 307 28.82 -15.09 -7.40
C GLY A 307 28.87 -14.00 -6.31
N VAL A 308 27.87 -13.12 -6.22
CA VAL A 308 27.81 -12.08 -5.16
C VAL A 308 27.55 -12.75 -3.81
N LYS A 309 28.62 -13.04 -3.06
CA LYS A 309 28.55 -13.46 -1.65
C LYS A 309 28.40 -12.25 -0.75
N THR A 310 27.16 -11.79 -0.63
CA THR A 310 26.78 -10.71 0.29
C THR A 310 27.18 -11.06 1.72
N LEU A 311 27.44 -10.03 2.52
CA LEU A 311 27.83 -10.19 3.92
C LEU A 311 26.74 -10.90 4.72
N ALA A 312 25.46 -10.63 4.44
CA ALA A 312 24.34 -11.19 5.18
C ALA A 312 24.23 -12.72 5.03
N LEU A 313 24.61 -13.29 3.87
CA LEU A 313 24.61 -14.75 3.65
C LEU A 313 25.80 -15.47 4.28
N ARG A 314 26.75 -14.76 4.91
CA ARG A 314 27.90 -15.36 5.61
C ARG A 314 27.56 -15.80 7.03
N ARG A 315 26.34 -15.53 7.49
CA ARG A 315 25.84 -15.82 8.83
C ARG A 315 24.40 -16.35 8.76
N PRO A 316 23.91 -17.00 9.83
CA PRO A 316 22.49 -17.35 9.92
C PRO A 316 21.59 -16.09 9.87
N PRO A 317 20.31 -16.25 9.53
CA PRO A 317 19.37 -15.12 9.49
C PRO A 317 19.25 -14.49 10.88
N SER A 318 19.29 -13.15 10.94
CA SER A 318 19.09 -12.41 12.17
C SER A 318 17.73 -12.69 12.79
N ALA A 319 17.69 -12.79 14.11
CA ALA A 319 16.44 -12.62 14.87
C ALA A 319 16.04 -11.14 14.90
N ILE A 320 14.75 -10.88 15.12
CA ILE A 320 14.22 -9.53 15.28
C ILE A 320 14.65 -8.98 16.63
N ALA A 321 15.32 -7.83 16.66
CA ALA A 321 15.52 -7.05 17.87
C ALA A 321 14.21 -6.34 18.22
N PRO A 322 13.59 -6.58 19.39
CA PRO A 322 12.26 -6.06 19.71
C PRO A 322 12.16 -4.53 19.62
N ALA A 323 11.04 -4.04 19.12
CA ALA A 323 10.73 -2.61 19.11
C ALA A 323 10.51 -2.06 20.55
N PRO A 324 10.58 -0.73 20.75
CA PRO A 324 10.28 -0.14 22.05
C PRO A 324 8.89 -0.50 22.56
N ASP A 325 8.75 -0.52 23.89
CA ASP A 325 7.48 -0.83 24.55
C ASP A 325 6.34 0.10 24.07
N GLY A 326 5.16 -0.47 23.88
CA GLY A 326 4.02 0.24 23.28
C GLY A 326 4.02 0.27 21.76
N SER A 327 4.94 -0.43 21.08
CA SER A 327 4.93 -0.59 19.61
C SER A 327 4.18 -1.84 19.12
N LEU A 328 3.97 -2.82 20.00
CA LEU A 328 3.34 -4.10 19.73
C LEU A 328 2.49 -4.56 20.94
N PRO A 329 1.16 -4.36 20.93
CA PRO A 329 0.40 -3.56 19.97
C PRO A 329 0.76 -2.08 20.08
N LEU A 330 0.65 -1.34 18.98
CA LEU A 330 0.95 0.09 18.98
C LEU A 330 0.00 0.85 19.93
N SER A 331 0.53 1.70 20.79
CA SER A 331 -0.23 2.54 21.72
C SER A 331 0.54 3.82 21.99
N TYR A 332 0.05 4.96 21.51
CA TYR A 332 0.71 6.25 21.72
C TYR A 332 0.91 6.58 23.21
N PRO A 333 -0.07 6.34 24.12
CA PRO A 333 0.13 6.60 25.54
C PRO A 333 1.20 5.73 26.21
N ILE A 334 1.52 4.54 25.67
CA ILE A 334 2.60 3.69 26.20
C ILE A 334 3.93 4.00 25.50
N LEU A 335 3.89 4.24 24.19
CA LEU A 335 5.07 4.46 23.36
C LEU A 335 5.67 5.85 23.57
N VAL A 336 4.86 6.90 23.47
CA VAL A 336 5.32 8.30 23.34
C VAL A 336 5.15 9.09 24.63
N GLN A 337 3.99 8.99 25.29
CA GLN A 337 3.70 9.83 26.46
C GLN A 337 4.78 9.76 27.56
N PRO A 338 5.40 8.61 27.88
CA PRO A 338 6.48 8.56 28.88
C PRO A 338 7.69 9.43 28.54
N VAL A 339 8.01 9.59 27.25
CA VAL A 339 9.09 10.48 26.79
C VAL A 339 8.71 11.94 27.05
N LEU A 340 7.45 12.29 26.77
CA LEU A 340 6.94 13.64 26.99
C LEU A 340 6.85 13.98 28.48
N ASP A 341 6.42 13.03 29.31
CA ASP A 341 6.35 13.20 30.76
C ASP A 341 7.75 13.44 31.35
N LYS A 342 8.76 12.73 30.84
CA LYS A 342 10.16 12.87 31.27
C LYS A 342 10.79 14.20 30.84
N HIS A 343 10.52 14.67 29.62
CA HIS A 343 11.31 15.75 29.01
C HIS A 343 10.55 17.04 28.67
N CYS A 344 9.23 17.00 28.61
CA CYS A 344 8.44 18.07 27.99
C CYS A 344 7.36 18.66 28.91
N VAL A 345 6.73 17.85 29.75
CA VAL A 345 5.58 18.25 30.57
C VAL A 345 5.93 19.29 31.63
N GLU A 346 7.19 19.44 32.04
CA GLU A 346 7.58 20.51 32.96
C GLU A 346 7.30 21.91 32.39
N CYS A 347 7.57 22.11 31.09
CA CYS A 347 7.34 23.38 30.39
C CYS A 347 6.02 23.41 29.60
N HIS A 348 5.47 22.25 29.26
CA HIS A 348 4.25 22.07 28.45
C HIS A 348 3.15 21.30 29.18
N GLY A 349 3.08 21.40 30.50
CA GLY A 349 2.11 20.73 31.36
C GLY A 349 0.99 21.64 31.85
N ASP A 350 0.50 21.33 33.04
CA ASP A 350 -0.60 22.08 33.67
C ASP A 350 -0.14 23.39 34.29
N ALA A 351 0.97 23.34 35.02
CA ALA A 351 1.55 24.49 35.72
C ALA A 351 2.12 25.52 34.74
N ARG A 352 2.62 25.05 33.59
CA ARG A 352 3.27 25.86 32.56
C ARG A 352 2.92 25.26 31.20
N ALA A 353 2.40 26.07 30.29
CA ALA A 353 1.99 25.65 28.96
C ALA A 353 2.64 26.57 27.93
N ASP A 354 3.96 26.54 27.88
CA ASP A 354 4.73 27.40 27.00
C ASP A 354 4.40 27.13 25.54
N GLY A 355 4.44 28.17 24.72
CA GLY A 355 4.30 28.03 23.28
C GLY A 355 4.54 29.35 22.55
N PRO A 356 4.77 29.27 21.23
CA PRO A 356 5.14 30.43 20.44
C PRO A 356 4.01 31.46 20.43
N GLU A 357 4.37 32.75 20.44
CA GLU A 357 3.43 33.87 20.32
C GLU A 357 2.30 33.85 21.38
N GLY A 358 2.57 33.27 22.56
CA GLY A 358 1.57 33.15 23.63
C GLY A 358 0.47 32.13 23.37
N LYS A 359 0.61 31.25 22.36
CA LYS A 359 -0.31 30.14 22.10
C LYS A 359 0.14 28.93 22.92
N PRO A 360 -0.59 28.54 23.99
CA PRO A 360 -0.14 27.49 24.89
C PRO A 360 -0.10 26.13 24.20
N ILE A 361 0.96 25.36 24.45
CA ILE A 361 1.08 23.97 24.02
C ILE A 361 1.02 23.09 25.27
N ARG A 362 0.06 22.15 25.30
CA ARG A 362 -0.06 21.15 26.37
C ARG A 362 0.30 19.77 25.83
N LEU A 363 1.23 19.10 26.51
CA LEU A 363 1.77 17.79 26.16
C LEU A 363 1.47 16.73 27.22
N THR A 364 0.38 16.91 27.97
CA THR A 364 -0.04 15.92 28.97
C THR A 364 -0.77 14.74 28.32
N GLY A 365 -0.76 13.59 29.01
CA GLY A 365 -1.51 12.40 28.61
C GLY A 365 -3.02 12.47 28.88
N ARG A 366 -3.58 13.64 29.21
CA ARG A 366 -5.03 13.76 29.46
C ARG A 366 -5.85 13.50 28.21
N PRO A 367 -6.95 12.75 28.29
CA PRO A 367 -7.88 12.58 27.17
C PRO A 367 -8.43 13.92 26.66
N GLU A 368 -8.35 14.14 25.36
CA GLU A 368 -8.96 15.27 24.65
C GLU A 368 -9.65 14.74 23.38
N GLY A 369 -10.98 14.63 23.46
CA GLY A 369 -11.77 14.01 22.41
C GLY A 369 -11.38 12.55 22.20
N ARG A 370 -10.96 12.21 20.97
CA ARG A 370 -10.59 10.85 20.58
C ARG A 370 -9.19 10.44 21.01
N TYR A 371 -8.31 11.39 21.35
CA TYR A 371 -6.88 11.14 21.61
C TYR A 371 -6.48 11.77 22.94
N THR A 372 -5.20 12.11 23.13
CA THR A 372 -4.69 12.92 24.26
C THR A 372 -4.34 14.34 23.82
N GLU A 373 -4.25 15.28 24.78
CA GLU A 373 -3.76 16.64 24.54
C GLU A 373 -2.42 16.65 23.77
N SER A 374 -1.46 15.84 24.25
CA SER A 374 -0.14 15.68 23.63
C SER A 374 -0.18 15.24 22.18
N TYR A 375 -1.01 14.24 21.87
CA TYR A 375 -1.16 13.75 20.51
C TYR A 375 -1.74 14.83 19.60
N ASN A 376 -2.82 15.49 20.02
CA ASN A 376 -3.48 16.53 19.24
C ASN A 376 -2.53 17.72 18.98
N ALA A 377 -1.69 18.07 19.97
CA ALA A 377 -0.69 19.12 19.83
C ALA A 377 0.43 18.76 18.83
N LEU A 378 0.91 17.51 18.85
CA LEU A 378 2.09 17.09 18.08
C LEU A 378 1.77 16.61 16.67
N VAL A 379 0.63 15.95 16.45
CA VAL A 379 0.34 15.26 15.17
C VAL A 379 0.33 16.19 13.97
N SER A 380 -0.03 17.46 14.16
CA SER A 380 0.02 18.50 13.10
C SER A 380 1.44 18.83 12.61
N ARG A 381 2.48 18.40 13.34
CA ARG A 381 3.90 18.61 13.01
C ARG A 381 4.58 17.33 12.50
N VAL A 382 3.81 16.25 12.36
CA VAL A 382 4.29 14.97 11.84
C VAL A 382 3.85 14.83 10.40
N SER A 383 4.78 14.40 9.54
CA SER A 383 4.47 14.06 8.15
C SER A 383 3.95 12.64 8.08
N TYR A 384 2.68 12.47 7.72
CA TYR A 384 2.02 11.16 7.61
C TYR A 384 1.16 11.09 6.35
N ALA A 385 1.02 9.87 5.81
CA ALA A 385 0.18 9.62 4.65
C ALA A 385 -1.30 9.59 5.06
N ALA A 386 -2.12 10.37 4.37
CA ALA A 386 -3.57 10.40 4.60
C ALA A 386 -4.32 10.60 3.27
N TRP A 387 -5.43 9.86 3.12
CA TRP A 387 -6.29 10.02 1.95
C TRP A 387 -7.08 11.34 1.98
N GLY A 388 -7.38 11.91 0.82
CA GLY A 388 -8.25 13.10 0.70
C GLY A 388 -7.60 14.46 1.02
N ARG A 389 -6.26 14.55 1.02
CA ARG A 389 -5.49 15.80 1.23
C ARG A 389 -4.72 16.23 -0.03
N GLY A 390 -5.31 16.09 -1.21
CA GLY A 390 -4.60 16.19 -2.50
C GLY A 390 -3.97 14.85 -2.90
N GLY A 391 -3.61 14.69 -4.18
CA GLY A 391 -3.37 13.38 -4.81
C GLY A 391 -1.98 13.15 -5.40
N VAL A 392 -1.17 14.20 -5.61
CA VAL A 392 0.21 14.07 -6.12
C VAL A 392 1.18 14.55 -5.09
N PHE A 393 2.35 13.94 -5.00
CA PHE A 393 3.47 14.51 -4.26
C PHE A 393 3.65 16.02 -4.55
N PRO A 394 3.81 16.88 -3.53
CA PRO A 394 3.97 16.59 -2.10
C PRO A 394 2.65 16.63 -1.30
N GLU A 395 1.49 16.46 -1.93
CA GLU A 395 0.18 16.48 -1.29
C GLU A 395 -0.34 15.09 -0.90
N GLY A 396 -1.23 15.10 0.09
CA GLY A 396 -1.97 13.95 0.61
C GLY A 396 -1.18 12.67 0.80
N ASN A 397 -1.51 11.63 0.03
CA ASN A 397 -0.88 10.32 0.14
C ASN A 397 0.32 10.16 -0.81
N CYS A 398 0.55 11.12 -1.71
CA CYS A 398 1.56 11.08 -2.78
C CYS A 398 1.33 9.89 -3.73
N GLU A 399 0.20 9.86 -4.43
CA GLU A 399 -0.05 8.86 -5.47
C GLU A 399 0.64 9.26 -6.79
N PRO A 400 1.11 8.28 -7.59
CA PRO A 400 1.20 6.86 -7.28
C PRO A 400 2.44 6.52 -6.42
N LEU A 401 3.37 7.47 -6.25
CA LEU A 401 4.68 7.24 -5.64
C LEU A 401 5.02 8.30 -4.59
N ALA A 402 5.39 7.84 -3.39
CA ALA A 402 5.95 8.68 -2.34
C ALA A 402 7.48 8.77 -2.46
N GLN A 403 8.05 9.95 -2.27
CA GLN A 403 9.50 10.16 -2.30
C GLN A 403 10.17 9.78 -0.97
N PRO A 404 11.41 9.27 -0.98
CA PRO A 404 12.17 8.96 0.24
C PRO A 404 12.29 10.19 1.15
N GLY A 405 12.15 9.96 2.45
CA GLY A 405 12.23 10.99 3.48
C GLY A 405 11.03 11.94 3.55
N PHE A 406 10.00 11.75 2.74
CA PHE A 406 8.83 12.65 2.74
C PHE A 406 7.88 12.40 3.93
N PHE A 407 7.57 11.14 4.22
CA PHE A 407 6.74 10.74 5.36
C PHE A 407 7.60 10.29 6.55
N GLY A 408 6.97 10.14 7.72
CA GLY A 408 7.62 9.68 8.93
C GLY A 408 8.50 10.74 9.58
N ALA A 409 9.38 10.31 10.47
CA ALA A 409 10.25 11.17 11.25
C ALA A 409 11.10 12.07 10.35
N LYS A 410 11.71 11.53 9.29
CA LYS A 410 12.59 12.31 8.39
C LYS A 410 11.85 13.47 7.70
N GLY A 411 10.58 13.28 7.36
CA GLY A 411 9.73 14.32 6.78
C GLY A 411 9.20 15.34 7.79
N SER A 412 9.11 14.95 9.05
CA SER A 412 8.40 15.69 10.10
C SER A 412 9.15 16.93 10.58
N ALA A 413 8.43 18.04 10.70
CA ALA A 413 8.96 19.25 11.32
C ALA A 413 9.32 19.03 12.80
N LEU A 414 8.55 18.18 13.48
CA LEU A 414 8.81 17.79 14.87
C LEU A 414 10.19 17.14 15.04
N ALA A 415 10.50 16.12 14.25
CA ALA A 415 11.78 15.41 14.37
C ALA A 415 12.97 16.33 14.03
N LYS A 416 12.83 17.18 13.01
CA LYS A 416 13.85 18.16 12.63
C LYS A 416 14.14 19.15 13.75
N MET A 417 13.09 19.64 14.42
CA MET A 417 13.23 20.53 15.58
C MET A 417 13.94 19.82 16.73
N LEU A 418 13.53 18.60 17.07
CA LEU A 418 14.14 17.83 18.17
C LEU A 418 15.62 17.49 17.89
N ALA A 419 15.95 17.12 16.65
CA ALA A 419 17.33 16.84 16.23
C ALA A 419 18.22 18.10 16.26
N ALA A 420 17.66 19.28 16.02
CA ALA A 420 18.37 20.56 16.16
C ALA A 420 18.57 20.99 17.63
N GLY A 421 17.92 20.30 18.57
CA GLY A 421 17.88 20.66 19.98
C GLY A 421 16.69 21.55 20.34
N HIS A 422 16.22 21.44 21.58
CA HIS A 422 15.14 22.25 22.11
C HIS A 422 15.47 22.70 23.54
N TYR A 423 16.12 23.86 23.65
CA TYR A 423 16.66 24.38 24.92
C TYR A 423 17.61 23.35 25.58
N ASP A 424 17.38 23.02 26.85
CA ASP A 424 18.21 22.12 27.64
C ASP A 424 17.77 20.64 27.55
N VAL A 425 16.78 20.33 26.69
CA VAL A 425 16.30 18.96 26.51
C VAL A 425 17.36 18.13 25.78
N ASN A 426 17.76 17.02 26.40
CA ASN A 426 18.65 16.02 25.80
C ASN A 426 17.93 14.65 25.76
N LEU A 427 17.66 14.16 24.55
CA LEU A 427 17.00 12.87 24.36
C LEU A 427 18.04 11.75 24.32
N GLU A 428 17.87 10.76 25.18
CA GLU A 428 18.62 9.51 25.12
C GLU A 428 18.22 8.70 23.87
N SER A 429 19.07 7.77 23.42
CA SER A 429 18.82 6.99 22.20
C SER A 429 17.50 6.21 22.26
N GLU A 430 17.13 5.69 23.43
CA GLU A 430 15.86 4.97 23.63
C GLU A 430 14.65 5.92 23.51
N ASP A 431 14.72 7.10 24.13
CA ASP A 431 13.66 8.10 24.07
C ASP A 431 13.47 8.62 22.63
N TRP A 432 14.57 8.83 21.91
CA TRP A 432 14.55 9.17 20.49
C TRP A 432 13.91 8.06 19.66
N GLU A 433 14.29 6.80 19.88
CA GLU A 433 13.76 5.64 19.15
C GLU A 433 12.24 5.54 19.28
N ARG A 434 11.68 5.80 20.47
CA ARG A 434 10.24 5.80 20.71
C ARG A 434 9.51 6.84 19.87
N LEU A 435 10.04 8.06 19.81
CA LEU A 435 9.46 9.16 19.04
C LEU A 435 9.52 8.89 17.53
N VAL A 436 10.67 8.45 17.00
CA VAL A 436 10.80 8.17 15.57
C VAL A 436 9.99 6.96 15.15
N THR A 437 9.89 5.92 15.99
CA THR A 437 9.04 4.75 15.73
C THR A 437 7.57 5.15 15.59
N TRP A 438 7.06 6.02 16.46
CA TRP A 438 5.69 6.54 16.34
C TRP A 438 5.48 7.33 15.05
N MET A 439 6.38 8.28 14.74
CA MET A 439 6.26 9.10 13.53
C MET A 439 6.32 8.24 12.26
N ASP A 440 7.26 7.30 12.18
CA ASP A 440 7.43 6.38 11.06
C ASP A 440 6.29 5.35 10.95
N ALA A 441 5.61 5.04 12.04
CA ALA A 441 4.41 4.20 12.05
C ALA A 441 3.14 4.97 11.60
N ASN A 442 3.27 6.04 10.82
CA ASN A 442 2.20 6.91 10.33
C ASN A 442 1.47 7.70 11.43
N ALA A 443 2.18 8.00 12.53
CA ALA A 443 1.66 8.76 13.66
C ALA A 443 0.35 8.17 14.24
N LEU A 444 0.23 6.84 14.30
CA LEU A 444 -0.95 6.20 14.88
C LEU A 444 -1.09 6.49 16.38
N PHE A 445 -2.32 6.50 16.87
CA PHE A 445 -2.63 6.57 18.29
C PHE A 445 -2.98 5.19 18.85
N TYR A 446 -3.76 4.42 18.09
CA TYR A 446 -4.29 3.10 18.46
C TYR A 446 -3.68 1.98 17.63
N GLY A 447 -3.50 0.82 18.25
CA GLY A 447 -3.07 -0.44 17.64
C GLY A 447 -4.22 -1.43 17.42
N THR A 448 -5.46 -0.93 17.47
CA THR A 448 -6.69 -1.74 17.37
C THR A 448 -7.82 -0.97 16.70
N PHE A 449 -8.72 -1.70 16.05
CA PHE A 449 -9.98 -1.18 15.51
C PHE A 449 -11.18 -1.46 16.43
N GLU A 450 -10.98 -2.14 17.56
CA GLU A 450 -12.05 -2.42 18.52
C GLU A 450 -12.26 -1.24 19.47
N PHE A 451 -13.48 -0.72 19.55
CA PHE A 451 -13.80 0.47 20.35
C PHE A 451 -13.44 0.33 21.84
N ALA A 452 -13.75 -0.82 22.45
CA ALA A 452 -13.47 -1.08 23.86
C ALA A 452 -11.95 -1.08 24.15
N ASP A 453 -11.15 -1.62 23.24
CA ASP A 453 -9.69 -1.61 23.37
C ASP A 453 -9.10 -0.23 23.07
N GLN A 454 -9.71 0.58 22.19
CA GLN A 454 -9.32 1.98 22.02
C GLN A 454 -9.53 2.78 23.32
N GLU A 455 -10.66 2.63 24.00
CA GLU A 455 -10.90 3.31 25.29
C GLU A 455 -9.83 2.94 26.34
N ARG A 456 -9.42 1.67 26.38
CA ARG A 456 -8.34 1.19 27.26
C ARG A 456 -7.00 1.79 26.88
N GLN A 457 -6.63 1.74 25.60
CA GLN A 457 -5.38 2.31 25.11
C GLN A 457 -5.31 3.83 25.34
N GLN A 458 -6.43 4.57 25.24
CA GLN A 458 -6.46 6.02 25.52
C GLN A 458 -6.04 6.34 26.96
N ARG A 459 -6.30 5.43 27.90
CA ARG A 459 -5.89 5.54 29.31
C ARG A 459 -4.50 4.96 29.59
N GLY A 460 -3.77 4.53 28.57
CA GLY A 460 -2.46 3.88 28.72
C GLY A 460 -2.52 2.44 29.20
N GLU A 461 -3.69 1.78 29.12
CA GLU A 461 -3.82 0.37 29.48
C GLU A 461 -3.36 -0.54 28.33
N ARG A 462 -2.73 -1.67 28.70
CA ARG A 462 -2.34 -2.72 27.74
C ARG A 462 -3.55 -3.52 27.28
N ILE A 463 -3.49 -3.96 26.02
CA ILE A 463 -4.45 -4.87 25.39
C ILE A 463 -3.71 -6.12 24.89
N SER A 464 -4.44 -7.19 24.58
CA SER A 464 -3.85 -8.44 24.07
C SER A 464 -3.34 -8.35 22.63
N GLY A 465 -3.78 -7.34 21.89
CA GLY A 465 -3.52 -7.18 20.46
C GLY A 465 -4.80 -7.19 19.63
N PRO A 466 -4.68 -6.95 18.32
CA PRO A 466 -5.83 -6.90 17.43
C PRO A 466 -6.52 -8.28 17.36
N GLY A 467 -7.85 -8.29 17.34
CA GLY A 467 -8.64 -9.53 17.37
C GLY A 467 -8.57 -10.40 16.10
N ILE A 468 -7.92 -9.91 15.04
CA ILE A 468 -7.73 -10.61 13.77
C ILE A 468 -6.23 -10.65 13.49
N GLU A 469 -5.63 -11.83 13.63
CA GLU A 469 -4.19 -12.06 13.49
C GLU A 469 -3.85 -13.41 12.88
#